data_AF-A0A2R8EWH3-F1
#
_entry.id   AF-A0A2R8EWH3-F1
#
_cell.length_a   1.000
_cell.length_b   1.000
_cell.length_c   1.000
_cell.angle_alpha   90.00
_cell.angle_beta   90.00
_cell.angle_gamma   90.00
#
_symmetry.space_group_name_H-M   'P 1'
#
loop_
_entity.id
_entity.type
_entity.pdbx_description
1 polymer ?
#
loop_
_entity_poly.entity_id
_entity_poly.type
_entity_poly.pdbx_seq_one_letter_code
_entity_poly.pdbx_strand_id
1 'polypeptide(L)'
;MLSLAVPLLFMSLLGFKLKLPYGLLMGLIILTLLLGWLGNISLLPVLVVLFFLSPLLLATERTKWQNILFCVGCLLPQLLQFVMLNQQ
;
A
#
# COMPACT_ATOMS: atom_id res chain seq x y z
N MET A 1 9.27 1.48 17.30
CA MET A 1 8.24 0.79 16.48
C MET A 1 7.43 1.86 15.77
N LEU A 2 7.72 2.12 14.49
CA LEU A 2 6.89 3.04 13.70
C LEU A 2 5.51 2.38 13.61
N SER A 3 4.56 2.90 14.41
CA SER A 3 3.28 2.25 14.65
C SER A 3 2.62 1.94 13.32
N LEU A 4 2.18 0.68 13.13
CA LEU A 4 1.39 0.21 11.98
C LEU A 4 0.28 1.20 11.57
N ALA A 5 -0.19 1.99 12.53
CA ALA A 5 -1.12 3.10 12.34
C ALA A 5 -0.68 4.11 11.27
N VAL A 6 0.60 4.51 11.20
CA VAL A 6 1.04 5.57 10.27
C VAL A 6 0.89 5.15 8.79
N PRO A 7 1.41 4.00 8.35
CA PRO A 7 1.16 3.50 6.99
C PRO A 7 -0.33 3.29 6.68
N LEU A 8 -1.10 2.78 7.65
CA LEU A 8 -2.54 2.55 7.48
C LEU A 8 -3.31 3.86 7.31
N LEU A 9 -3.00 4.87 8.12
CA LEU A 9 -3.57 6.21 7.99
C LEU A 9 -3.19 6.84 6.65
N PHE A 10 -1.93 6.68 6.22
CA PHE A 10 -1.49 7.21 4.93
C PHE A 10 -2.22 6.54 3.76
N MET A 11 -2.32 5.21 3.75
CA MET A 11 -3.07 4.45 2.74
C MET A 11 -4.55 4.83 2.70
N SER A 12 -5.18 5.00 3.86
CA SER A 12 -6.59 5.39 3.94
C SER A 12 -6.84 6.83 3.50
N LEU A 13 -5.97 7.77 3.87
CA LEU A 13 -6.03 9.16 3.39
C LEU A 13 -5.85 9.26 1.88
N LEU A 14 -4.85 8.57 1.32
CA LEU A 14 -4.62 8.53 -0.11
C LEU A 14 -5.79 7.87 -0.84
N GLY A 15 -6.26 6.72 -0.36
CA GLY A 15 -7.38 6.03 -0.98
C GLY A 15 -8.69 6.83 -0.93
N PHE A 16 -8.91 7.59 0.14
CA PHE A 16 -10.02 8.54 0.23
C PHE A 16 -9.88 9.68 -0.79
N LYS A 17 -8.70 10.29 -0.89
CA LYS A 17 -8.43 11.39 -1.84
C LYS A 17 -8.56 10.93 -3.30
N LEU A 18 -8.16 9.70 -3.59
CA LEU A 18 -8.25 9.08 -4.92
C LEU A 18 -9.65 8.51 -5.22
N LYS A 19 -10.61 8.58 -4.28
CA LYS A 19 -11.95 7.99 -4.40
C LYS A 19 -11.92 6.51 -4.81
N LEU A 20 -10.98 5.75 -4.23
CA LEU A 20 -10.87 4.32 -4.51
C LEU A 20 -12.14 3.58 -4.08
N PRO A 21 -12.50 2.48 -4.77
CA PRO A 21 -13.60 1.64 -4.34
C PRO A 21 -13.31 1.07 -2.94
N TYR A 22 -14.26 1.25 -2.01
CA TYR A 22 -14.13 0.84 -0.60
C TYR A 22 -13.69 -0.61 -0.43
N GLY A 23 -14.19 -1.54 -1.25
CA GLY A 23 -13.80 -2.95 -1.19
C GLY A 23 -12.31 -3.19 -1.46
N LEU A 24 -11.72 -2.41 -2.36
CA LEU A 24 -10.31 -2.52 -2.72
C LEU A 24 -9.42 -1.94 -1.61
N LEU A 25 -9.83 -0.80 -1.05
CA LEU A 25 -9.13 -0.15 0.05
C LEU A 25 -9.16 -1.02 1.32
N MET A 26 -10.33 -1.57 1.67
CA MET A 26 -10.46 -2.51 2.79
C MET A 26 -9.67 -3.80 2.55
N GLY A 27 -9.71 -4.35 1.33
CA GLY A 27 -8.95 -5.53 0.97
C GLY A 27 -7.44 -5.32 1.15
N LEU A 28 -6.91 -4.17 0.71
CA LEU A 28 -5.51 -3.80 0.91
C LEU A 28 -5.17 -3.62 2.39
N ILE A 29 -6.02 -2.98 3.19
CA ILE A 29 -5.81 -2.82 4.64
C ILE A 29 -5.72 -4.18 5.33
N ILE A 30 -6.69 -5.07 5.07
CA ILE A 30 -6.73 -6.42 5.67
C ILE A 30 -5.49 -7.21 5.26
N LEU A 31 -5.13 -7.18 3.97
CA LEU A 31 -3.95 -7.85 3.46
C LEU A 31 -2.67 -7.32 4.14
N THR A 32 -2.57 -5.99 4.29
CA THR A 32 -1.42 -5.33 4.91
C THR A 32 -1.27 -5.69 6.38
N LEU A 33 -2.39 -5.80 7.11
CA LEU A 33 -2.43 -6.29 8.48
C LEU A 33 -2.01 -7.77 8.55
N LEU A 34 -2.52 -8.60 7.63
CA LEU A 34 -2.18 -10.02 7.56
C LEU A 34 -0.69 -10.22 7.32
N LEU A 35 -0.10 -9.53 6.34
CA LEU A 35 1.34 -9.62 6.05
C LEU A 35 2.21 -9.03 7.17
N GLY A 36 1.78 -7.94 7.80
CA GLY A 36 2.44 -7.40 8.99
C GLY A 36 2.46 -8.38 10.16
N TRP A 37 1.38 -9.14 10.35
CA TRP A 37 1.28 -10.17 11.37
C TRP A 37 2.08 -11.44 11.02
N LEU A 38 2.04 -11.89 9.76
CA LEU A 38 2.63 -13.17 9.34
C LEU A 38 4.16 -13.11 9.21
N GLY A 39 4.71 -11.99 8.76
CA GLY A 39 6.13 -11.92 8.37
C GLY A 39 6.93 -10.82 9.06
N ASN A 40 6.38 -10.15 10.07
CA ASN A 40 6.99 -8.95 10.67
C ASN A 40 7.45 -7.94 9.60
N ILE A 41 6.68 -7.84 8.52
CA ILE A 41 7.04 -7.08 7.33
C ILE A 41 6.98 -5.59 7.66
N SER A 42 8.06 -4.89 7.33
CA SER A 42 8.11 -3.45 7.52
C SER A 42 7.19 -2.75 6.52
N LEU A 43 6.31 -1.89 6.99
CA LEU A 43 5.42 -1.10 6.11
C LEU A 43 6.08 0.17 5.56
N LEU A 44 7.32 0.44 5.98
CA LEU A 44 8.08 1.61 5.59
C LEU A 44 8.32 1.68 4.07
N PRO A 45 8.70 0.59 3.37
CA PRO A 45 8.87 0.61 1.92
C PRO A 45 7.57 0.89 1.16
N VAL A 46 6.44 0.41 1.67
CA VAL A 46 5.10 0.71 1.12
C VAL A 46 4.83 2.21 1.16
N LEU A 47 5.12 2.83 2.32
CA LEU A 47 4.95 4.25 2.55
C LEU A 47 5.82 5.08 1.61
N VAL A 48 7.09 4.70 1.43
CA VAL A 48 8.03 5.37 0.51
C VAL A 48 7.51 5.29 -0.92
N VAL A 49 7.16 4.08 -1.39
CA VAL A 49 6.64 3.89 -2.76
C VAL A 49 5.37 4.70 -2.98
N LEU A 50 4.41 4.65 -2.06
CA LEU A 50 3.17 5.42 -2.15
C LEU A 50 3.40 6.92 -2.12
N PHE A 51 4.36 7.41 -1.33
CA PHE A 51 4.68 8.83 -1.26
C PHE A 51 5.16 9.36 -2.62
N PHE A 52 6.12 8.67 -3.25
CA PHE A 52 6.62 9.00 -4.58
C PHE A 52 5.59 8.77 -5.69
N LEU A 53 4.74 7.75 -5.56
CA LEU A 53 3.68 7.45 -6.52
C LEU A 53 2.47 8.38 -6.36
N SER A 54 2.29 9.03 -5.22
CA SER A 54 1.15 9.89 -4.94
C SER A 54 0.91 11.02 -5.97
N PRO A 55 1.92 11.79 -6.43
CA PRO A 55 1.70 12.78 -7.48
C PRO A 55 1.27 12.14 -8.80
N LEU A 56 1.82 10.97 -9.14
CA LEU A 56 1.46 10.24 -10.36
C LEU A 56 0.01 9.75 -10.29
N LEU A 57 -0.40 9.19 -9.15
CA LEU A 57 -1.76 8.74 -8.89
C LEU A 57 -2.76 9.90 -8.96
N LEU A 58 -2.39 11.08 -8.45
CA LEU A 58 -3.23 12.28 -8.49
C LEU A 58 -3.32 12.89 -9.90
N ALA A 59 -2.25 12.79 -10.69
CA ALA A 59 -2.22 13.28 -12.07
C ALA A 59 -2.96 12.36 -13.06
N THR A 60 -3.21 11.10 -12.68
CA THR A 60 -3.86 10.12 -13.56
C THR A 60 -5.37 10.31 -13.56
N GLU A 61 -5.95 10.77 -14.68
CA GLU A 61 -7.40 10.96 -14.81
C GLU A 61 -8.19 9.66 -15.00
N ARG A 62 -7.54 8.58 -15.46
CA ARG A 62 -8.19 7.29 -15.66
C ARG A 62 -8.26 6.50 -14.36
N THR A 63 -9.45 6.49 -13.75
CA THR A 63 -9.77 5.77 -12.49
C THR A 63 -9.33 4.31 -12.47
N LYS A 64 -9.46 3.57 -13.59
CA LYS A 64 -8.99 2.18 -13.68
C LYS A 64 -7.47 2.05 -13.48
N TRP A 65 -6.68 2.93 -14.11
CA TRP A 65 -5.22 2.91 -14.00
C TRP A 65 -4.75 3.38 -12.63
N GLN A 66 -5.43 4.37 -12.06
CA GLN A 66 -5.17 4.85 -10.72
C GLN A 66 -5.36 3.74 -9.67
N ASN A 67 -6.45 2.97 -9.75
CA ASN A 67 -6.68 1.82 -8.86
C ASN A 67 -5.58 0.75 -9.00
N ILE A 68 -5.20 0.43 -10.24
CA ILE A 68 -4.15 -0.57 -10.53
C ILE A 68 -2.81 -0.09 -9.97
N LEU A 69 -2.41 1.16 -10.25
CA LEU A 69 -1.16 1.74 -9.78
C LEU A 69 -1.11 1.81 -8.25
N PHE A 70 -2.23 2.13 -7.60
CA PHE A 70 -2.31 2.13 -6.14
C PHE A 70 -2.13 0.72 -5.58
N CYS A 71 -2.82 -0.28 -6.13
CA CYS A 71 -2.64 -1.69 -5.76
C CYS A 71 -1.19 -2.16 -5.94
N VAL A 72 -0.57 -1.85 -7.08
CA VAL A 72 0.81 -2.24 -7.38
C VAL A 72 1.77 -1.55 -6.40
N GLY A 73 1.56 -0.26 -6.11
CA GLY A 73 2.36 0.49 -5.14
C GLY A 73 2.29 -0.09 -3.72
N CYS A 74 1.20 -0.77 -3.37
CA CYS A 74 1.05 -1.45 -2.08
C CYS A 74 1.62 -2.86 -2.08
N LEU A 75 1.25 -3.67 -3.06
CA LEU A 75 1.56 -5.10 -3.12
C LEU A 75 3.02 -5.38 -3.46
N LEU A 76 3.60 -4.62 -4.39
CA LEU A 76 4.95 -4.86 -4.88
C LEU A 76 6.02 -4.78 -3.76
N PRO A 77 6.08 -3.72 -2.94
CA PRO A 77 7.04 -3.66 -1.83
C PRO A 77 6.76 -4.68 -0.73
N GLN A 78 5.51 -5.14 -0.56
CA GLN A 78 5.16 -6.19 0.40
C GLN A 78 5.65 -7.57 -0.06
N LEU A 79 5.43 -7.92 -1.34
CA LEU A 79 5.91 -9.16 -1.93
C LEU A 79 7.44 -9.22 -1.98
N LEU A 80 8.10 -8.11 -2.32
CA LEU A 80 9.55 -8.05 -2.41
C LEU A 80 10.19 -8.29 -1.04
N GLN A 81 9.64 -7.70 0.03
CA GLN A 81 10.08 -7.98 1.39
C GLN A 81 9.82 -9.43 1.81
N PHE A 82 8.66 -9.99 1.45
CA PHE A 82 8.34 -11.39 1.74
C PHE A 82 9.35 -12.35 1.08
N VAL A 83 9.70 -12.11 -0.20
CA VAL A 83 10.71 -12.90 -0.90
C VAL A 83 12.08 -12.75 -0.25
N MET A 84 12.50 -11.53 0.10
CA MET A 84 13.80 -11.31 0.77
C MET A 84 13.89 -12.01 2.13
N LEU A 85 12.82 -11.99 2.92
CA LEU A 85 12.76 -12.68 4.21
C LEU A 85 12.82 -14.21 4.06
N ASN A 86 12.27 -14.74 2.97
CA ASN A 86 12.24 -16.18 2.70
C ASN A 86 13.51 -16.69 1.97
N GLN A 87 14.44 -15.80 1.62
CA GLN A 87 15.76 -16.13 1.06
C GLN A 87 16.87 -16.11 2.11
N GLN A 88 16.57 -15.74 3.37
CA GLN A 88 17.46 -15.88 4.52
C GLN A 88 17.24 -17.23 5.21
#